data_AF-A0A2E8H9K8-F1
#
_entry.id   AF-A0A2E8H9K8-F1
#
_cell.length_a   1.000
_cell.length_b   1.000
_cell.length_c   1.000
_cell.angle_alpha   90.00
_cell.angle_beta   90.00
_cell.angle_gamma   90.00
#
_symmetry.space_group_name_H-M   'P 1'
#
loop_
_entity.id
_entity.type
_entity.pdbx_description
1 polymer ?
#
loop_
_entity_poly.entity_id
_entity_poly.type
_entity_poly.pdbx_seq_one_letter_code
_entity_poly.pdbx_strand_id
1 'polypeptide(L)'
;MPMAQSTVKTEGCSRRPRSDFARAPGGYVWRSSAPRGTRPGRIRLTCATEPAIATLMSQRQPSRVAIIDLGSNTAHLVVMGAIPGVSYRLEDEIREVVRLRQGMTVAGLSDEAVERALSTMRLFKRFCDSAGCDVILPTATSAVRDAVNGAAFAERLRDELGLELRILDGEREAYYGVIGALNEVGLRDGCVLDVGGGSAQVSEVRQGRYVRGESRTLGALALTERFVHHDPPTGRDLKALRAEIEAQLSTIPNLADIRGTRLVGLGGTIRNLAKIESERQNSPLNTLHGFVLTRHSIESSVTLFREQPLARRQKIPGLSEDRGDIILAGALTVLGVLERLDVDELTISTAGLREGVFFEYFWDHLPCPVTPDVRRFSVLNVARNYRYDEAHTGHVRFLAGRLFEQLQPLHDGGPAERELLDAAALLHDVAPSSPTTATTATRRP
;
A
#
# COMPACT_ATOMS: atom_id res chain seq x y z
N MET A 1 -6.85 -52.21 -60.79
CA MET A 1 -7.47 -51.77 -62.07
C MET A 1 -8.07 -50.37 -61.87
N PRO A 2 -7.99 -49.48 -62.86
CA PRO A 2 -7.05 -48.36 -62.89
C PRO A 2 -7.67 -46.97 -62.62
N MET A 3 -6.79 -45.96 -62.46
CA MET A 3 -6.76 -44.59 -63.07
C MET A 3 -8.08 -43.84 -63.31
N ALA A 4 -8.20 -42.52 -63.22
CA ALA A 4 -7.25 -41.41 -63.20
C ALA A 4 -7.98 -40.11 -62.82
N GLN A 5 -7.14 -39.11 -62.57
CA GLN A 5 -7.37 -37.70 -62.33
C GLN A 5 -8.29 -37.01 -63.36
N SER A 6 -9.03 -35.98 -62.91
CA SER A 6 -9.04 -34.69 -63.60
C SER A 6 -9.37 -33.56 -62.62
N THR A 7 -8.54 -32.53 -62.65
CA THR A 7 -8.67 -31.25 -61.96
C THR A 7 -9.25 -30.22 -62.91
N VAL A 8 -10.30 -29.50 -62.52
CA VAL A 8 -10.63 -28.16 -63.05
C VAL A 8 -11.15 -27.29 -61.90
N LYS A 9 -10.60 -26.07 -61.83
CA LYS A 9 -10.87 -24.97 -60.89
C LYS A 9 -12.27 -24.35 -61.11
N THR A 10 -12.87 -23.75 -60.07
CA THR A 10 -13.04 -22.27 -59.91
C THR A 10 -13.91 -21.92 -58.70
N GLU A 11 -13.38 -21.01 -57.87
CA GLU A 11 -14.01 -19.87 -57.17
C GLU A 11 -15.29 -20.02 -56.33
N GLY A 12 -15.22 -19.46 -55.10
CA GLY A 12 -16.25 -18.49 -54.68
C GLY A 12 -17.21 -18.90 -53.56
N CYS A 13 -16.81 -18.60 -52.31
CA CYS A 13 -17.64 -18.04 -51.24
C CYS A 13 -19.01 -18.71 -50.90
N SER A 14 -19.11 -19.37 -49.74
CA SER A 14 -20.04 -18.95 -48.67
C SER A 14 -20.11 -19.94 -47.49
N ARG A 15 -19.95 -19.37 -46.29
CA ARG A 15 -20.62 -19.67 -45.01
C ARG A 15 -20.87 -21.13 -44.58
N ARG A 16 -20.25 -21.52 -43.45
CA ARG A 16 -20.79 -22.45 -42.44
C ARG A 16 -20.23 -22.12 -41.03
N PRO A 17 -20.85 -22.62 -39.93
CA PRO A 17 -21.45 -21.74 -38.93
C PRO A 17 -20.78 -21.74 -37.54
N ARG A 18 -21.39 -20.91 -36.69
CA ARG A 18 -21.15 -20.62 -35.26
C ARG A 18 -20.91 -21.87 -34.39
N SER A 19 -19.98 -21.72 -33.44
CA SER A 19 -20.04 -22.38 -32.14
C SER A 19 -19.84 -21.32 -31.05
N ASP A 20 -20.79 -21.26 -30.14
CA ASP A 20 -20.90 -20.33 -29.02
C ASP A 20 -19.80 -20.54 -27.97
N PHE A 21 -19.19 -19.45 -27.51
CA PHE A 21 -18.66 -19.35 -26.14
C PHE A 21 -19.11 -18.01 -25.55
N ALA A 22 -19.83 -18.14 -24.44
CA ALA A 22 -20.47 -17.07 -23.71
C ALA A 22 -19.45 -16.09 -23.11
N ARG A 23 -19.81 -14.81 -23.17
CA ARG A 23 -19.11 -13.65 -22.60
C ARG A 23 -19.11 -13.69 -21.07
N ALA A 24 -17.95 -13.44 -20.46
CA ALA A 24 -17.84 -12.85 -19.13
C ALA A 24 -17.90 -11.30 -19.25
N PRO A 25 -18.63 -10.56 -18.38
CA PRO A 25 -18.70 -9.10 -18.43
C PRO A 25 -17.73 -8.44 -17.44
N GLY A 26 -17.22 -7.25 -17.82
CA GLY A 26 -16.87 -6.19 -16.87
C GLY A 26 -15.38 -5.91 -16.62
N GLY A 27 -14.66 -5.38 -17.63
CA GLY A 27 -13.41 -4.64 -17.39
C GLY A 27 -13.71 -3.14 -17.34
N TYR A 28 -13.51 -2.50 -16.19
CA TYR A 28 -13.68 -1.06 -16.06
C TYR A 28 -12.35 -0.35 -16.29
N VAL A 29 -12.28 0.43 -17.37
CA VAL A 29 -11.23 1.42 -17.63
C VAL A 29 -11.87 2.79 -17.39
N TRP A 30 -11.46 3.47 -16.32
CA TRP A 30 -11.92 4.82 -16.03
C TRP A 30 -11.07 5.81 -16.83
N ARG A 31 -11.65 6.43 -17.87
CA ARG A 31 -11.02 7.52 -18.63
C ARG A 31 -11.40 8.87 -18.01
N SER A 32 -10.40 9.72 -17.79
CA SER A 32 -10.58 11.16 -17.65
C SER A 32 -10.98 11.77 -19.00
N SER A 33 -11.89 12.73 -18.96
CA SER A 33 -12.48 13.42 -20.12
C SER A 33 -11.50 14.37 -20.80
N ALA A 34 -11.27 14.17 -22.10
CA ALA A 34 -10.71 15.13 -23.05
C ALA A 34 -11.37 14.94 -24.45
N PRO A 35 -11.36 15.94 -25.34
CA PRO A 35 -12.50 16.24 -26.23
C PRO A 35 -12.66 15.33 -27.45
N ARG A 36 -13.91 15.27 -27.92
CA ARG A 36 -14.42 14.40 -28.99
C ARG A 36 -13.80 14.71 -30.35
N GLY A 37 -13.35 13.67 -31.06
CA GLY A 37 -13.33 13.68 -32.52
C GLY A 37 -12.19 12.91 -33.16
N THR A 38 -12.23 11.57 -33.16
CA THR A 38 -11.62 10.74 -34.22
C THR A 38 -12.15 9.31 -34.14
N ARG A 39 -12.53 8.73 -35.28
CA ARG A 39 -13.09 7.37 -35.41
C ARG A 39 -12.09 6.29 -34.95
N PRO A 40 -12.53 5.17 -34.32
CA PRO A 40 -11.62 4.15 -33.84
C PRO A 40 -11.17 3.23 -34.99
N GLY A 41 -9.92 3.40 -35.44
CA GLY A 41 -9.21 2.37 -36.19
C GLY A 41 -8.80 1.22 -35.26
N ARG A 42 -8.88 -0.02 -35.74
CA ARG A 42 -8.41 -1.22 -35.01
C ARG A 42 -6.93 -1.06 -34.64
N ILE A 43 -6.64 -0.84 -33.36
CA ILE A 43 -5.28 -0.89 -32.83
C ILE A 43 -4.94 -2.37 -32.58
N ARG A 44 -4.04 -2.93 -33.39
CA ARG A 44 -3.36 -4.19 -33.06
C ARG A 44 -2.44 -3.91 -31.87
N LEU A 45 -2.66 -4.62 -30.77
CA LEU A 45 -1.75 -4.67 -29.62
C LEU A 45 -0.48 -5.41 -30.05
N THR A 46 0.55 -4.68 -30.43
CA THR A 46 1.92 -5.20 -30.45
C THR A 46 2.57 -4.79 -29.14
N CYS A 47 3.05 -5.75 -28.35
CA CYS A 47 3.94 -5.48 -27.22
C CYS A 47 5.06 -4.56 -27.70
N ALA A 48 5.14 -3.36 -27.13
CA ALA A 48 6.28 -2.50 -27.38
C ALA A 48 7.54 -3.19 -26.84
N THR A 49 8.56 -3.29 -27.67
CA THR A 49 9.89 -3.79 -27.29
C THR A 49 10.50 -2.86 -26.22
N GLU A 50 11.29 -3.41 -25.29
CA GLU A 50 11.99 -2.71 -24.19
C GLU A 50 12.60 -1.33 -24.52
N PRO A 51 13.15 -1.06 -25.73
CA PRO A 51 13.72 0.26 -26.06
C PRO A 51 12.70 1.41 -26.04
N ALA A 52 11.43 1.15 -26.39
CA ALA A 52 10.40 2.18 -26.47
C ALA A 52 9.96 2.67 -25.09
N ILE A 53 9.98 1.78 -24.08
CA ILE A 53 9.74 2.14 -22.68
C ILE A 53 10.93 2.94 -22.15
N ALA A 54 12.17 2.53 -22.46
CA ALA A 54 13.37 3.26 -22.05
C ALA A 54 13.42 4.71 -22.57
N THR A 55 13.01 4.95 -23.82
CA THR A 55 12.92 6.31 -24.39
C THR A 55 11.81 7.16 -23.74
N LEU A 56 10.67 6.55 -23.39
CA LEU A 56 9.58 7.21 -22.64
C LEU A 56 9.98 7.52 -21.18
N MET A 57 10.81 6.68 -20.56
CA MET A 57 11.34 6.91 -19.21
C MET A 57 12.41 8.01 -19.17
N SER A 58 13.17 8.19 -20.26
CA SER A 58 14.22 9.22 -20.39
C SER A 58 13.71 10.67 -20.41
N GLN A 59 12.39 10.91 -20.51
CA GLN A 59 11.80 12.26 -20.59
C GLN A 59 11.09 12.71 -19.30
N ARG A 60 11.12 11.91 -18.23
CA ARG A 60 10.38 12.20 -17.00
C ARG A 60 11.20 13.11 -16.08
N GLN A 61 10.63 14.27 -15.77
CA GLN A 61 11.28 15.23 -14.90
C GLN A 61 11.17 14.81 -13.43
N PRO A 62 12.21 15.04 -12.62
CA PRO A 62 12.10 14.93 -11.17
C PRO A 62 10.95 15.79 -10.64
N SER A 63 10.22 15.27 -9.67
CA SER A 63 9.10 15.96 -9.03
C SER A 63 9.09 15.69 -7.54
N ARG A 64 8.67 16.68 -6.76
CA ARG A 64 8.33 16.55 -5.34
C ARG A 64 6.83 16.40 -5.18
N VAL A 65 6.41 15.25 -4.69
CA VAL A 65 5.01 14.86 -4.57
C VAL A 65 4.63 14.82 -3.11
N ALA A 66 3.73 15.70 -2.70
CA ALA A 66 3.13 15.69 -1.38
C ALA A 66 1.85 14.84 -1.38
N ILE A 67 1.73 13.90 -0.45
CA ILE A 67 0.52 13.13 -0.22
C ILE A 67 0.01 13.50 1.17
N ILE A 68 -1.22 14.03 1.23
CA ILE A 68 -1.88 14.36 2.48
C ILE A 68 -3.00 13.36 2.72
N ASP A 69 -2.97 12.66 3.85
CA ASP A 69 -4.07 11.78 4.28
C ASP A 69 -4.74 12.33 5.53
N LEU A 70 -5.96 12.82 5.37
CA LEU A 70 -6.80 13.33 6.44
C LEU A 70 -7.69 12.20 7.00
N GLY A 71 -7.16 11.53 8.02
CA GLY A 71 -7.84 10.45 8.72
C GLY A 71 -8.77 10.91 9.85
N SER A 72 -9.45 9.95 10.48
CA SER A 72 -10.38 10.22 11.58
C SER A 72 -9.72 10.77 12.85
N ASN A 73 -8.51 10.29 13.16
CA ASN A 73 -7.77 10.67 14.37
C ASN A 73 -6.60 11.60 14.05
N THR A 74 -5.87 11.32 12.99
CA THR A 74 -4.63 12.02 12.63
C THR A 74 -4.62 12.37 11.15
N ALA A 75 -3.98 13.50 10.83
CA ALA A 75 -3.63 13.88 9.48
C ALA A 75 -2.13 13.63 9.27
N HIS A 76 -1.77 13.15 8.08
CA HIS A 76 -0.39 12.90 7.72
C HIS A 76 -0.05 13.59 6.41
N LEU A 77 1.14 14.15 6.34
CA LEU A 77 1.76 14.62 5.11
C LEU A 77 3.04 13.81 4.90
N VAL A 78 3.22 13.24 3.71
CA VAL A 78 4.50 12.68 3.27
C VAL A 78 4.93 13.41 1.99
N VAL A 79 6.21 13.76 1.90
CA VAL A 79 6.80 14.35 0.70
C VAL A 79 7.76 13.34 0.10
N MET A 80 7.49 12.95 -1.14
CA MET A 80 8.26 12.00 -1.91
C MET A 80 9.03 12.74 -3.01
N GLY A 81 10.35 12.64 -3.00
CA GLY A 81 11.17 12.98 -4.16
C GLY A 81 11.10 11.82 -5.15
N ALA A 82 10.66 12.08 -6.38
CA ALA A 82 10.41 11.03 -7.36
C ALA A 82 10.84 11.43 -8.78
N ILE A 83 11.45 10.50 -9.49
CA ILE A 83 11.48 10.47 -10.95
C ILE A 83 10.46 9.40 -11.35
N PRO A 84 9.25 9.78 -11.82
CA PRO A 84 8.14 8.85 -11.98
C PRO A 84 8.50 7.58 -12.77
N GLY A 85 8.25 6.41 -12.20
CA GLY A 85 8.57 5.10 -12.79
C GLY A 85 10.03 4.68 -12.70
N VAL A 86 10.93 5.54 -12.24
CA VAL A 86 12.38 5.29 -12.21
C VAL A 86 12.89 5.10 -10.78
N SER A 87 12.71 6.10 -9.91
CA SER A 87 13.16 6.02 -8.52
C SER A 87 12.40 7.02 -7.65
N TYR A 88 12.27 6.69 -6.37
CA TYR A 88 11.69 7.57 -5.36
C TYR A 88 12.41 7.44 -4.01
N ARG A 89 12.22 8.46 -3.17
CA ARG A 89 12.65 8.48 -1.78
C ARG A 89 11.70 9.33 -0.96
N LEU A 90 11.47 8.93 0.28
CA LEU A 90 10.85 9.79 1.27
C LEU A 90 11.82 10.93 1.59
N GLU A 91 11.35 12.18 1.48
CA GLU A 91 12.12 13.37 1.83
C GLU A 91 11.70 13.91 3.19
N ASP A 92 10.39 14.01 3.45
CA ASP A 92 9.84 14.53 4.70
C ASP A 92 8.52 13.82 5.08
N GLU A 93 8.23 13.77 6.38
CA GLU A 93 6.94 13.33 6.92
C GLU A 93 6.51 14.24 8.09
N ILE A 94 5.23 14.63 8.12
CA ILE A 94 4.62 15.35 9.23
C ILE A 94 3.35 14.61 9.65
N ARG A 95 3.13 14.48 10.96
CA ARG A 95 1.95 13.86 11.56
C ARG A 95 1.34 14.84 12.56
N GLU A 96 0.05 15.09 12.41
CA GLU A 96 -0.74 15.96 13.29
C GLU A 96 -1.95 15.22 13.85
N VAL A 97 -2.27 15.46 15.12
CA VAL A 97 -3.45 14.89 15.78
C VAL A 97 -4.62 15.86 15.62
N VAL A 98 -5.62 15.49 14.82
CA VAL A 98 -6.76 16.37 14.47
C VAL A 98 -8.04 15.97 15.19
N ARG A 99 -8.24 14.66 15.40
CA ARG A 99 -9.44 14.06 16.01
C ARG A 99 -10.73 14.57 15.35
N LEU A 100 -10.86 14.36 14.04
CA LEU A 100 -12.01 14.80 13.26
C LEU A 100 -13.34 14.17 13.73
N ARG A 101 -13.30 12.93 14.23
CA ARG A 101 -14.52 12.26 14.76
C ARG A 101 -14.94 12.77 16.15
N GLN A 102 -14.07 13.48 16.86
CA GLN A 102 -14.38 13.92 18.22
C GLN A 102 -15.51 14.96 18.18
N GLY A 103 -16.61 14.65 18.87
CA GLY A 103 -17.80 15.52 18.89
C GLY A 103 -18.65 15.45 17.62
N MET A 104 -18.36 14.51 16.70
CA MET A 104 -19.18 14.30 15.52
C MET A 104 -20.55 13.76 15.93
N THR A 105 -21.62 14.38 15.43
CA THR A 105 -23.00 13.97 15.69
C THR A 105 -23.73 13.68 14.38
N VAL A 106 -25.04 13.46 14.43
CA VAL A 106 -25.89 13.39 13.23
C VAL A 106 -25.82 14.65 12.36
N ALA A 107 -25.40 15.79 12.92
CA ALA A 107 -25.18 17.03 12.19
C ALA A 107 -23.86 17.03 11.36
N GLY A 108 -22.99 16.04 11.55
CA GLY A 108 -21.68 15.94 10.92
C GLY A 108 -20.54 16.36 11.86
N LEU A 109 -19.43 16.81 11.27
CA LEU A 109 -18.23 17.28 11.98
C LEU A 109 -18.57 18.51 12.84
N SER A 110 -18.01 18.56 14.05
CA SER A 110 -18.13 19.73 14.92
C SER A 110 -17.31 20.91 14.40
N ASP A 111 -17.73 22.14 14.72
CA ASP A 111 -17.02 23.35 14.28
C ASP A 111 -15.58 23.37 14.79
N GLU A 112 -15.34 22.91 16.02
CA GLU A 112 -13.98 22.82 16.58
C GLU A 112 -13.12 21.80 15.83
N ALA A 113 -13.70 20.67 15.40
CA ALA A 113 -13.00 19.67 14.60
C ALA A 113 -12.65 20.20 13.21
N VAL A 114 -13.58 20.93 12.58
CA VAL A 114 -13.37 21.59 11.29
C VAL A 114 -12.26 22.63 11.37
N GLU A 115 -12.28 23.52 12.36
CA GLU A 115 -11.25 24.56 12.50
C GLU A 115 -9.86 23.99 12.82
N ARG A 116 -9.78 22.93 13.64
CA ARG A 116 -8.52 22.19 13.84
C ARG A 116 -8.00 21.63 12.52
N ALA A 117 -8.85 20.97 11.74
CA ALA A 117 -8.46 20.38 10.47
C ALA A 117 -8.02 21.45 9.45
N LEU A 118 -8.75 22.57 9.34
CA LEU A 118 -8.34 23.69 8.47
C LEU A 118 -6.98 24.25 8.87
N SER A 119 -6.72 24.41 10.18
CA SER A 119 -5.42 24.84 10.68
C SER A 119 -4.30 23.89 10.29
N THR A 120 -4.50 22.57 10.45
CA THR A 120 -3.53 21.54 10.02
C THR A 120 -3.32 21.55 8.51
N MET A 121 -4.39 21.67 7.71
CA MET A 121 -4.28 21.70 6.24
C MET A 121 -3.57 22.98 5.76
N ARG A 122 -3.76 24.12 6.44
CA ARG A 122 -2.98 25.37 6.21
C ARG A 122 -1.49 25.15 6.49
N LEU A 123 -1.16 24.49 7.60
CA LEU A 123 0.22 24.15 7.94
C LEU A 123 0.85 23.28 6.85
N PHE A 124 0.17 22.20 6.43
CA PHE A 124 0.66 21.32 5.37
C PHE A 124 0.83 22.03 4.04
N LYS A 125 -0.12 22.90 3.65
CA LYS A 125 -0.01 23.70 2.42
C LYS A 125 1.22 24.60 2.44
N ARG A 126 1.43 25.34 3.55
CA ARG A 126 2.62 26.21 3.71
C ARG A 126 3.92 25.41 3.68
N PHE A 127 3.94 24.23 4.30
CA PHE A 127 5.09 23.34 4.22
C PHE A 127 5.36 22.91 2.78
N CYS A 128 4.33 22.46 2.04
CA CYS A 128 4.46 22.06 0.64
C CYS A 128 4.99 23.20 -0.24
N ASP A 129 4.49 24.42 -0.03
CA ASP A 129 4.94 25.63 -0.75
C ASP A 129 6.42 25.94 -0.44
N SER A 130 6.80 25.87 0.84
CA SER A 130 8.18 26.10 1.27
C SER A 130 9.14 25.00 0.80
N ALA A 131 8.67 23.75 0.74
CA ALA A 131 9.43 22.61 0.27
C ALA A 131 9.51 22.54 -1.26
N GLY A 132 8.76 23.38 -1.98
CA GLY A 132 8.70 23.36 -3.44
C GLY A 132 8.09 22.06 -3.98
N CYS A 133 6.98 21.62 -3.39
CA CYS A 133 6.23 20.47 -3.92
C CYS A 133 5.55 20.85 -5.23
N ASP A 134 5.80 20.07 -6.28
CA ASP A 134 5.21 20.28 -7.60
C ASP A 134 3.75 19.78 -7.66
N VAL A 135 3.45 18.73 -6.89
CA VAL A 135 2.14 18.07 -6.87
C VAL A 135 1.72 17.85 -5.42
N ILE A 136 0.47 18.21 -5.09
CA ILE A 136 -0.13 17.95 -3.79
C ILE A 136 -1.39 17.09 -4.00
N LEU A 137 -1.41 15.91 -3.36
CA LEU A 137 -2.46 14.91 -3.49
C LEU A 137 -3.16 14.71 -2.14
N PRO A 138 -4.13 15.57 -1.77
CA PRO A 138 -4.86 15.42 -0.52
C PRO A 138 -6.01 14.42 -0.65
N THR A 139 -6.14 13.55 0.34
CA THR A 139 -7.22 12.57 0.49
C THR A 139 -7.86 12.69 1.86
N ALA A 140 -9.14 12.33 1.97
CA ALA A 140 -9.81 12.15 3.25
C ALA A 140 -10.58 10.83 3.28
N THR A 141 -10.64 10.22 4.47
CA THR A 141 -11.25 8.91 4.67
C THR A 141 -12.53 9.03 5.51
N SER A 142 -12.76 8.05 6.38
CA SER A 142 -14.08 7.78 6.97
C SER A 142 -14.71 8.94 7.74
N ALA A 143 -13.95 9.81 8.41
CA ALA A 143 -14.57 10.92 9.17
C ALA A 143 -15.23 11.96 8.25
N VAL A 144 -14.56 12.37 7.18
CA VAL A 144 -15.10 13.35 6.23
C VAL A 144 -16.15 12.70 5.33
N ARG A 145 -15.92 11.44 4.91
CA ARG A 145 -16.88 10.67 4.11
C ARG A 145 -18.23 10.49 4.82
N ASP A 146 -18.20 10.12 6.09
CA ASP A 146 -19.41 9.76 6.84
C ASP A 146 -20.16 11.00 7.36
N ALA A 147 -19.54 12.19 7.33
CA ALA A 147 -20.12 13.42 7.84
C ALA A 147 -21.04 14.11 6.82
N VAL A 148 -22.22 14.52 7.27
CA VAL A 148 -23.22 15.25 6.45
C VAL A 148 -22.64 16.55 5.87
N ASN A 149 -21.82 17.27 6.64
CA ASN A 149 -21.13 18.49 6.23
C ASN A 149 -19.74 18.25 5.61
N GLY A 150 -19.36 17.00 5.30
CA GLY A 150 -18.04 16.66 4.76
C GLY A 150 -17.76 17.27 3.39
N ALA A 151 -18.77 17.36 2.51
CA ALA A 151 -18.63 18.01 1.20
C ALA A 151 -18.39 19.52 1.33
N ALA A 152 -19.13 20.20 2.20
CA ALA A 152 -18.94 21.62 2.47
C ALA A 152 -17.55 21.92 3.07
N PHE A 153 -17.05 21.03 3.93
CA PHE A 153 -15.68 21.11 4.43
C PHE A 153 -14.62 20.97 3.32
N ALA A 154 -14.81 20.05 2.37
CA ALA A 154 -13.91 19.91 1.21
C ALA A 154 -13.94 21.12 0.27
N GLU A 155 -15.12 21.73 0.07
CA GLU A 155 -15.26 22.97 -0.70
C GLU A 155 -14.50 24.12 -0.03
N ARG A 156 -14.62 24.28 1.30
CA ARG A 156 -13.84 25.28 2.05
C ARG A 156 -12.34 25.09 1.87
N LEU A 157 -11.83 23.86 1.90
CA LEU A 157 -10.40 23.59 1.69
C LEU A 157 -9.92 23.99 0.29
N ARG A 158 -10.74 23.73 -0.73
CA ARG A 158 -10.45 24.15 -2.11
C ARG A 158 -10.45 25.67 -2.21
N ASP A 159 -11.47 26.32 -1.67
CA ASP A 159 -11.67 27.76 -1.84
C ASP A 159 -10.67 28.59 -0.99
N GLU A 160 -10.35 28.14 0.23
CA GLU A 160 -9.40 28.83 1.12
C GLU A 160 -7.92 28.52 0.80
N LEU A 161 -7.60 27.28 0.39
CA LEU A 161 -6.21 26.79 0.30
C LEU A 161 -5.80 26.28 -1.09
N GLY A 162 -6.73 26.20 -2.05
CA GLY A 162 -6.49 25.58 -3.35
C GLY A 162 -6.26 24.08 -3.28
N LEU A 163 -6.70 23.41 -2.20
CA LEU A 163 -6.50 21.97 -2.00
C LEU A 163 -7.76 21.19 -2.43
N GLU A 164 -7.64 20.45 -3.53
CA GLU A 164 -8.72 19.58 -4.03
C GLU A 164 -8.78 18.25 -3.24
N LEU A 165 -9.49 18.26 -2.11
CA LEU A 165 -9.60 17.10 -1.24
C LEU A 165 -10.37 15.94 -1.90
N ARG A 166 -9.69 14.81 -2.15
CA ARG A 166 -10.32 13.57 -2.63
C ARG A 166 -10.93 12.80 -1.46
N ILE A 167 -12.25 12.88 -1.29
CA ILE A 167 -12.98 12.05 -0.32
C ILE A 167 -13.08 10.62 -0.87
N LEU A 168 -12.43 9.68 -0.20
CA LEU A 168 -12.34 8.29 -0.62
C LEU A 168 -13.52 7.50 -0.03
N ASP A 169 -14.27 6.84 -0.91
CA ASP A 169 -15.16 5.77 -0.49
C ASP A 169 -14.37 4.57 0.07
N GLY A 170 -15.08 3.63 0.70
CA GLY A 170 -14.45 2.48 1.33
C GLY A 170 -13.70 1.57 0.35
N GLU A 171 -14.17 1.47 -0.89
CA GLU A 171 -13.55 0.64 -1.93
C GLU A 171 -12.23 1.25 -2.41
N ARG A 172 -12.18 2.57 -2.61
CA ARG A 172 -10.96 3.30 -2.97
C ARG A 172 -9.94 3.31 -1.84
N GLU A 173 -10.39 3.47 -0.60
CA GLU A 173 -9.53 3.37 0.58
C GLU A 173 -8.86 1.99 0.64
N ALA A 174 -9.64 0.93 0.43
CA ALA A 174 -9.16 -0.45 0.33
C ALA A 174 -8.19 -0.64 -0.85
N TYR A 175 -8.54 -0.12 -2.03
CA TYR A 175 -7.71 -0.18 -3.22
C TYR A 175 -6.32 0.44 -2.99
N TYR A 176 -6.24 1.68 -2.48
CA TYR A 176 -4.93 2.31 -2.24
C TYR A 176 -4.14 1.58 -1.15
N GLY A 177 -4.78 1.05 -0.12
CA GLY A 177 -4.12 0.16 0.85
C GLY A 177 -3.45 -1.03 0.14
N VAL A 178 -4.16 -1.69 -0.76
CA VAL A 178 -3.62 -2.80 -1.56
C VAL A 178 -2.51 -2.34 -2.50
N ILE A 179 -2.66 -1.24 -3.23
CA ILE A 179 -1.60 -0.74 -4.12
C ILE A 179 -0.33 -0.40 -3.33
N GLY A 180 -0.45 0.21 -2.15
CA GLY A 180 0.67 0.44 -1.25
C GLY A 180 1.34 -0.86 -0.84
N ALA A 181 0.55 -1.86 -0.44
CA ALA A 181 1.06 -3.17 -0.05
C ALA A 181 1.74 -3.93 -1.20
N LEU A 182 1.15 -3.96 -2.40
CA LEU A 182 1.65 -4.76 -3.52
C LEU A 182 2.96 -4.24 -4.12
N ASN A 183 3.27 -2.96 -3.94
CA ASN A 183 4.53 -2.39 -4.39
C ASN A 183 5.69 -2.60 -3.40
N GLU A 184 5.40 -3.08 -2.19
CA GLU A 184 6.38 -3.18 -1.10
C GLU A 184 6.47 -4.61 -0.56
N VAL A 185 5.37 -5.37 -0.62
CA VAL A 185 5.29 -6.80 -0.29
C VAL A 185 4.93 -7.57 -1.56
N GLY A 186 5.74 -8.58 -1.91
CA GLY A 186 5.51 -9.48 -3.05
C GLY A 186 4.32 -10.43 -2.86
N LEU A 187 3.14 -9.92 -2.54
CA LEU A 187 1.89 -10.67 -2.40
C LEU A 187 1.27 -10.92 -3.77
N ARG A 188 1.18 -12.18 -4.19
CA ARG A 188 0.50 -12.56 -5.45
C ARG A 188 -0.95 -12.93 -5.23
N ASP A 189 -1.23 -13.81 -4.28
CA ASP A 189 -2.58 -14.27 -3.98
C ASP A 189 -2.77 -14.24 -2.46
N GLY A 190 -3.83 -13.58 -1.99
CA GLY A 190 -4.11 -13.47 -0.57
C GLY A 190 -5.04 -12.32 -0.19
N CYS A 191 -4.93 -11.90 1.05
CA CYS A 191 -5.75 -10.87 1.66
C CYS A 191 -4.88 -9.72 2.18
N VAL A 192 -5.37 -8.50 2.07
CA VAL A 192 -4.80 -7.32 2.73
C VAL A 192 -5.82 -6.80 3.75
N LEU A 193 -5.37 -6.63 4.99
CA LEU A 193 -6.13 -6.06 6.09
C LEU A 193 -5.52 -4.72 6.47
N ASP A 194 -6.26 -3.63 6.36
CA ASP A 194 -5.89 -2.34 6.94
C ASP A 194 -6.78 -2.04 8.15
N VAL A 195 -6.18 -1.82 9.33
CA VAL A 195 -6.91 -1.45 10.53
C VAL A 195 -6.58 0.00 10.89
N GLY A 196 -7.49 0.89 10.49
CA GLY A 196 -7.47 2.30 10.83
C GLY A 196 -8.13 2.62 12.18
N GLY A 197 -8.35 3.92 12.41
CA GLY A 197 -9.08 4.39 13.60
C GLY A 197 -10.60 4.26 13.45
N GLY A 198 -11.15 4.68 12.31
CA GLY A 198 -12.61 4.68 12.09
C GLY A 198 -13.14 3.41 11.41
N SER A 199 -12.35 2.79 10.55
CA SER A 199 -12.72 1.63 9.75
C SER A 199 -11.59 0.62 9.64
N ALA A 200 -11.93 -0.58 9.19
CA ALA A 200 -10.98 -1.56 8.69
C ALA A 200 -11.38 -1.99 7.27
N GLN A 201 -10.37 -2.19 6.42
CA GLN A 201 -10.55 -2.64 5.05
C GLN A 201 -10.02 -4.05 4.90
N VAL A 202 -10.82 -4.93 4.31
CA VAL A 202 -10.46 -6.32 4.00
C VAL A 202 -10.53 -6.49 2.49
N SER A 203 -9.38 -6.77 1.87
CA SER A 203 -9.25 -6.77 0.42
C SER A 203 -8.66 -8.06 -0.11
N GLU A 204 -9.22 -8.56 -1.20
CA GLU A 204 -8.71 -9.71 -1.91
C GLU A 204 -7.72 -9.31 -2.99
N VAL A 205 -6.61 -10.04 -3.03
CA VAL A 205 -5.58 -9.96 -4.05
C VAL A 205 -5.51 -11.29 -4.79
N ARG A 206 -5.52 -11.23 -6.12
CA ARG A 206 -5.21 -12.38 -6.98
C ARG A 206 -4.23 -11.97 -8.07
N GLN A 207 -3.26 -12.83 -8.35
CA GLN A 207 -2.24 -12.61 -9.38
C GLN A 207 -1.54 -11.23 -9.30
N GLY A 208 -1.31 -10.73 -8.09
CA GLY A 208 -0.68 -9.44 -7.83
C GLY A 208 -1.56 -8.24 -8.20
N ARG A 209 -2.89 -8.40 -8.16
CA ARG A 209 -3.86 -7.36 -8.49
C ARG A 209 -4.96 -7.30 -7.44
N TYR A 210 -5.41 -6.09 -7.15
CA TYR A 210 -6.64 -5.85 -6.41
C TYR A 210 -7.83 -6.46 -7.15
N VAL A 211 -8.64 -7.27 -6.47
CA VAL A 211 -9.86 -7.86 -7.03
C VAL A 211 -11.10 -7.15 -6.51
N ARG A 212 -11.18 -7.00 -5.18
CA ARG A 212 -12.29 -6.38 -4.44
C ARG A 212 -11.84 -6.06 -3.03
N GLY A 213 -12.55 -5.17 -2.37
CA GLY A 213 -12.27 -4.81 -0.98
C GLY A 213 -13.46 -4.16 -0.32
N GLU A 214 -13.65 -4.46 0.95
CA GLU A 214 -14.78 -4.02 1.74
C GLU A 214 -14.28 -3.20 2.92
N SER A 215 -14.90 -2.05 3.15
CA SER A 215 -14.68 -1.23 4.32
C SER A 215 -15.79 -1.49 5.34
N ARG A 216 -15.42 -1.77 6.58
CA ARG A 216 -16.35 -1.96 7.71
C ARG A 216 -15.97 -1.03 8.86
N THR A 217 -16.94 -0.66 9.68
CA THR A 217 -16.75 0.18 10.88
C THR A 217 -16.12 -0.63 12.02
N LEU A 218 -14.95 -1.20 11.73
CA LEU A 218 -14.15 -2.05 12.61
C LEU A 218 -12.83 -1.37 12.99
N GLY A 219 -12.75 -0.05 12.87
CA GLY A 219 -11.57 0.70 13.30
C GLY A 219 -11.41 0.70 14.81
N ALA A 220 -10.16 0.77 15.27
CA ALA A 220 -9.83 0.66 16.68
C ALA A 220 -10.50 1.73 17.56
N LEU A 221 -10.56 2.98 17.08
CA LEU A 221 -11.22 4.09 17.79
C LEU A 221 -12.74 3.92 17.78
N ALA A 222 -13.34 3.64 16.62
CA ALA A 222 -14.79 3.49 16.48
C ALA A 222 -15.34 2.36 17.34
N LEU A 223 -14.62 1.23 17.43
CA LEU A 223 -15.00 0.12 18.29
C LEU A 223 -14.82 0.44 19.79
N THR A 224 -13.71 1.08 20.17
CA THR A 224 -13.49 1.49 21.56
C THR A 224 -14.57 2.45 22.05
N GLU A 225 -14.88 3.51 21.29
CA GLU A 225 -15.91 4.49 21.67
C GLU A 225 -17.30 3.86 21.84
N ARG A 226 -17.64 2.87 21.01
CA ARG A 226 -18.96 2.23 21.02
C ARG A 226 -19.13 1.16 22.10
N PHE A 227 -18.07 0.45 22.47
CA PHE A 227 -18.19 -0.79 23.24
C PHE A 227 -17.28 -0.91 24.48
N VAL A 228 -16.32 0.00 24.68
CA VAL A 228 -15.43 -0.03 25.85
C VAL A 228 -15.82 1.08 26.82
N HIS A 229 -16.51 0.72 27.90
CA HIS A 229 -17.03 1.68 28.88
C HIS A 229 -16.29 1.66 30.23
N HIS A 230 -15.38 0.69 30.44
CA HIS A 230 -14.67 0.48 31.70
C HIS A 230 -13.16 0.38 31.48
N ASP A 231 -12.38 0.71 32.51
CA ASP A 231 -10.92 0.56 32.53
C ASP A 231 -10.45 -0.07 33.86
N PRO A 232 -9.96 -1.33 33.87
CA PRO A 232 -9.83 -2.23 32.72
C PRO A 232 -11.19 -2.64 32.12
N PRO A 233 -11.23 -3.03 30.82
CA PRO A 233 -12.45 -3.47 30.15
C PRO A 233 -13.07 -4.73 30.81
N THR A 234 -14.38 -4.74 30.96
CA THR A 234 -15.10 -5.87 31.58
C THR A 234 -15.35 -7.01 30.59
N GLY A 235 -15.70 -8.19 31.10
CA GLY A 235 -16.13 -9.32 30.25
C GLY A 235 -17.36 -9.01 29.37
N ARG A 236 -18.22 -8.05 29.78
CA ARG A 236 -19.35 -7.61 28.95
C ARG A 236 -18.88 -6.75 27.77
N ASP A 237 -17.97 -5.81 28.02
CA ASP A 237 -17.36 -4.96 26.99
C ASP A 237 -16.68 -5.84 25.91
N LEU A 238 -15.88 -6.82 26.37
CA LEU A 238 -15.19 -7.78 25.49
C LEU A 238 -16.16 -8.63 24.66
N LYS A 239 -17.24 -9.11 25.27
CA LYS A 239 -18.26 -9.91 24.58
C LYS A 239 -18.99 -9.08 23.51
N ALA A 240 -19.33 -7.83 23.83
CA ALA A 240 -19.98 -6.93 22.89
C ALA A 240 -19.06 -6.59 21.70
N LEU A 241 -17.78 -6.28 21.96
CA LEU A 241 -16.77 -6.06 20.93
C LEU A 241 -16.64 -7.26 19.98
N ARG A 242 -16.45 -8.47 20.52
CA ARG A 242 -16.32 -9.68 19.71
C ARG A 242 -17.58 -9.96 18.88
N ALA A 243 -18.76 -9.74 19.46
CA ALA A 243 -20.02 -9.94 18.75
C ALA A 243 -20.18 -8.94 17.58
N GLU A 244 -19.82 -7.67 17.75
CA GLU A 244 -19.84 -6.70 16.65
C GLU A 244 -18.82 -7.07 15.56
N ILE A 245 -17.59 -7.45 15.96
CA ILE A 245 -16.55 -7.85 15.01
C ILE A 245 -17.04 -9.04 14.17
N GLU A 246 -17.55 -10.08 14.81
CA GLU A 246 -18.08 -11.25 14.11
C GLU A 246 -19.27 -10.88 13.21
N ALA A 247 -20.21 -10.07 13.70
CA ALA A 247 -21.36 -9.63 12.92
C ALA A 247 -20.91 -8.90 11.65
N GLN A 248 -20.01 -7.94 11.75
CA GLN A 248 -19.50 -7.18 10.60
C GLN A 248 -18.70 -8.07 9.63
N LEU A 249 -17.80 -8.92 10.14
CA LEU A 249 -16.99 -9.82 9.30
C LEU A 249 -17.85 -10.86 8.58
N SER A 250 -18.93 -11.33 9.20
CA SER A 250 -19.86 -12.30 8.60
C SER A 250 -20.59 -11.75 7.36
N THR A 251 -20.73 -10.42 7.27
CA THR A 251 -21.37 -9.73 6.14
C THR A 251 -20.41 -9.40 5.00
N ILE A 252 -19.11 -9.68 5.14
CA ILE A 252 -18.14 -9.46 4.06
C ILE A 252 -18.34 -10.58 3.03
N PRO A 253 -18.79 -10.27 1.80
CA PRO A 253 -19.08 -11.28 0.80
C PRO A 253 -17.79 -12.02 0.42
N ASN A 254 -17.89 -13.34 0.27
CA ASN A 254 -16.84 -14.20 -0.27
C ASN A 254 -15.52 -14.19 0.53
N LEU A 255 -15.54 -13.72 1.79
CA LEU A 255 -14.38 -13.81 2.68
C LEU A 255 -13.97 -15.27 2.95
N ALA A 256 -14.91 -16.20 2.83
CA ALA A 256 -14.64 -17.63 2.93
C ALA A 256 -13.82 -18.17 1.74
N ASP A 257 -13.90 -17.55 0.56
CA ASP A 257 -13.23 -18.01 -0.67
C ASP A 257 -11.70 -17.87 -0.59
N ILE A 258 -11.22 -17.00 0.31
CA ILE A 258 -9.81 -16.66 0.50
C ILE A 258 -9.23 -17.23 1.80
N ARG A 259 -9.90 -18.23 2.38
CA ARG A 259 -9.38 -18.94 3.56
C ARG A 259 -8.04 -19.62 3.30
N GLY A 260 -7.18 -19.65 4.31
CA GLY A 260 -5.85 -20.25 4.24
C GLY A 260 -4.86 -19.52 3.31
N THR A 261 -5.23 -18.35 2.77
CA THR A 261 -4.34 -17.55 1.92
C THR A 261 -3.49 -16.58 2.74
N ARG A 262 -2.39 -16.08 2.17
CA ARG A 262 -1.49 -15.16 2.88
C ARG A 262 -2.22 -13.89 3.29
N LEU A 263 -2.02 -13.45 4.54
CA LEU A 263 -2.56 -12.19 5.04
C LEU A 263 -1.44 -11.15 5.18
N VAL A 264 -1.65 -9.98 4.59
CA VAL A 264 -0.80 -8.79 4.80
C VAL A 264 -1.55 -7.77 5.63
N GLY A 265 -0.92 -7.28 6.70
CA GLY A 265 -1.51 -6.32 7.63
C GLY A 265 -0.91 -4.92 7.51
N LEU A 266 -1.78 -3.92 7.46
CA LEU A 266 -1.49 -2.50 7.36
C LEU A 266 -2.05 -1.73 8.56
N GLY A 267 -1.64 -0.45 8.66
CA GLY A 267 -2.24 0.48 9.60
C GLY A 267 -1.56 0.53 10.96
N GLY A 268 -1.92 1.56 11.74
CA GLY A 268 -1.25 1.89 13.00
C GLY A 268 -1.42 0.82 14.07
N THR A 269 -2.57 0.14 14.11
CA THR A 269 -2.85 -0.94 15.06
C THR A 269 -1.88 -2.10 14.86
N ILE A 270 -1.78 -2.60 13.62
CA ILE A 270 -0.92 -3.74 13.28
C ILE A 270 0.55 -3.38 13.53
N ARG A 271 0.98 -2.17 13.16
CA ARG A 271 2.34 -1.68 13.46
C ARG A 271 2.67 -1.64 14.96
N ASN A 272 1.72 -1.25 15.81
CA ASN A 272 1.96 -1.24 17.27
C ASN A 272 2.03 -2.67 17.84
N LEU A 273 1.16 -3.59 17.38
CA LEU A 273 1.26 -5.00 17.76
C LEU A 273 2.62 -5.60 17.36
N ALA A 274 3.09 -5.26 16.17
CA ALA A 274 4.40 -5.67 15.66
C ALA A 274 5.54 -5.19 16.53
N LYS A 275 5.49 -3.90 16.90
CA LYS A 275 6.54 -3.29 17.70
C LYS A 275 6.58 -3.92 19.09
N ILE A 276 5.43 -4.16 19.72
CA ILE A 276 5.35 -4.87 21.00
C ILE A 276 5.98 -6.27 20.89
N GLU A 277 5.67 -7.02 19.83
CA GLU A 277 6.25 -8.36 19.64
C GLU A 277 7.75 -8.33 19.31
N SER A 278 8.18 -7.39 18.47
CA SER A 278 9.59 -7.18 18.14
C SER A 278 10.42 -6.88 19.39
N GLU A 279 9.90 -6.06 20.31
CA GLU A 279 10.51 -5.76 21.60
C GLU A 279 10.56 -7.01 22.50
N ARG A 280 9.49 -7.82 22.56
CA ARG A 280 9.47 -9.08 23.30
C ARG A 280 10.51 -10.08 22.79
N GLN A 281 10.71 -10.13 21.48
CA GLN A 281 11.67 -11.04 20.84
C GLN A 281 13.11 -10.52 20.84
N ASN A 282 13.34 -9.27 21.28
CA ASN A 282 14.63 -8.58 21.14
C ASN A 282 15.15 -8.67 19.69
N SER A 283 14.28 -8.40 18.71
CA SER A 283 14.62 -8.51 17.29
C SER A 283 15.85 -7.65 16.96
N PRO A 284 16.87 -8.19 16.27
CA PRO A 284 18.06 -7.43 15.88
C PRO A 284 17.78 -6.44 14.74
N LEU A 285 16.66 -6.60 14.03
CA LEU A 285 16.25 -5.73 12.95
C LEU A 285 15.29 -4.66 13.47
N ASN A 286 15.61 -3.39 13.20
CA ASN A 286 14.79 -2.25 13.58
C ASN A 286 13.59 -2.01 12.64
N THR A 287 13.48 -2.75 11.53
CA THR A 287 12.39 -2.61 10.57
C THR A 287 11.22 -3.53 10.91
N LEU A 288 10.00 -2.98 10.85
CA LEU A 288 8.76 -3.75 10.98
C LEU A 288 8.23 -4.23 9.63
N HIS A 289 8.77 -3.72 8.51
CA HIS A 289 8.36 -4.14 7.18
C HIS A 289 8.75 -5.61 6.94
N GLY A 290 7.80 -6.44 6.54
CA GLY A 290 8.01 -7.89 6.36
C GLY A 290 8.03 -8.67 7.68
N PHE A 291 7.87 -8.02 8.84
CA PHE A 291 7.76 -8.71 10.12
C PHE A 291 6.50 -9.59 10.14
N VAL A 292 6.61 -10.78 10.71
CA VAL A 292 5.51 -11.75 10.79
C VAL A 292 4.94 -11.75 12.20
N LEU A 293 3.66 -11.41 12.32
CA LEU A 293 2.91 -11.50 13.57
C LEU A 293 2.11 -12.80 13.60
N THR A 294 2.34 -13.61 14.62
CA THR A 294 1.55 -14.83 14.83
C THR A 294 0.26 -14.52 15.59
N ARG A 295 -0.79 -15.29 15.32
CA ARG A 295 -2.05 -15.27 16.05
C ARG A 295 -1.82 -15.41 17.55
N HIS A 296 -0.96 -16.34 17.95
CA HIS A 296 -0.61 -16.58 19.36
C HIS A 296 -0.01 -15.34 20.05
N SER A 297 0.89 -14.61 19.38
CA SER A 297 1.45 -13.36 19.91
C SER A 297 0.37 -12.29 20.11
N ILE A 298 -0.57 -12.19 19.17
CA ILE A 298 -1.69 -11.24 19.26
C ILE A 298 -2.65 -11.65 20.39
N GLU A 299 -2.96 -12.93 20.56
CA GLU A 299 -3.78 -13.45 21.67
C GLU A 299 -3.14 -13.15 23.04
N SER A 300 -1.82 -13.33 23.14
CA SER A 300 -1.03 -12.98 24.32
C SER A 300 -1.10 -11.48 24.61
N SER A 301 -1.02 -10.65 23.57
CA SER A 301 -1.17 -9.19 23.68
C SER A 301 -2.58 -8.78 24.11
N VAL A 302 -3.63 -9.41 23.57
CA VAL A 302 -5.02 -9.17 24.00
C VAL A 302 -5.23 -9.53 25.47
N THR A 303 -4.64 -10.64 25.93
CA THR A 303 -4.68 -11.05 27.34
C THR A 303 -4.01 -10.01 28.24
N LEU A 304 -2.84 -9.50 27.83
CA LEU A 304 -2.16 -8.42 28.53
C LEU A 304 -3.02 -7.14 28.58
N PHE A 305 -3.60 -6.72 27.46
CA PHE A 305 -4.34 -5.46 27.36
C PHE A 305 -5.63 -5.46 28.17
N ARG A 306 -6.37 -6.58 28.19
CA ARG A 306 -7.66 -6.64 28.91
C ARG A 306 -7.49 -6.65 30.44
N GLU A 307 -6.34 -7.08 30.94
CA GLU A 307 -6.06 -7.20 32.38
C GLU A 307 -5.45 -5.92 32.96
N GLN A 308 -5.09 -4.94 32.13
CA GLN A 308 -4.39 -3.74 32.53
C GLN A 308 -5.21 -2.47 32.33
N PRO A 309 -5.20 -1.55 33.31
CA PRO A 309 -5.78 -0.22 33.11
C PRO A 309 -4.96 0.57 32.08
N LEU A 310 -5.56 1.59 31.48
CA LEU A 310 -4.98 2.44 30.45
C LEU A 310 -3.59 2.97 30.84
N ALA A 311 -3.45 3.45 32.07
CA ALA A 311 -2.19 3.98 32.59
C ALA A 311 -1.04 2.95 32.63
N ARG A 312 -1.36 1.65 32.67
CA ARG A 312 -0.38 0.55 32.54
C ARG A 312 -0.17 0.18 31.08
N ARG A 313 -1.23 0.13 30.27
CA ARG A 313 -1.15 -0.12 28.82
C ARG A 313 -0.23 0.88 28.13
N GLN A 314 -0.34 2.17 28.43
CA GLN A 314 0.51 3.23 27.86
C GLN A 314 2.01 3.07 28.15
N LYS A 315 2.38 2.22 29.11
CA LYS A 315 3.78 1.95 29.48
C LYS A 315 4.33 0.65 28.87
N ILE A 316 3.54 -0.05 28.06
CA ILE A 316 3.99 -1.28 27.39
C ILE A 316 5.07 -0.91 26.36
N PRO A 317 6.27 -1.52 26.42
CA PRO A 317 7.30 -1.30 25.41
C PRO A 317 6.79 -1.56 24.00
N GLY A 318 7.08 -0.64 23.08
CA GLY A 318 6.63 -0.70 21.69
C GLY A 318 5.22 -0.15 21.42
N LEU A 319 4.40 0.10 22.45
CA LEU A 319 3.10 0.74 22.27
C LEU A 319 3.23 2.26 22.31
N SER A 320 2.68 2.93 21.29
CA SER A 320 2.60 4.39 21.26
C SER A 320 1.61 4.87 22.32
N GLU A 321 1.96 5.93 23.05
CA GLU A 321 1.15 6.44 24.18
C GLU A 321 -0.28 6.84 23.77
N ASP A 322 -0.42 7.40 22.57
CA ASP A 322 -1.68 7.82 21.94
C ASP A 322 -2.53 6.66 21.41
N ARG A 323 -2.08 5.41 21.58
CA ARG A 323 -2.78 4.19 21.15
C ARG A 323 -3.22 3.30 22.31
N GLY A 324 -2.81 3.59 23.54
CA GLY A 324 -3.04 2.73 24.70
C GLY A 324 -4.51 2.42 24.98
N ASP A 325 -5.38 3.38 24.71
CA ASP A 325 -6.84 3.32 24.89
C ASP A 325 -7.52 2.44 23.83
N ILE A 326 -7.10 2.57 22.56
CA ILE A 326 -7.74 1.91 21.42
C ILE A 326 -7.12 0.57 21.00
N ILE A 327 -5.90 0.24 21.47
CA ILE A 327 -5.16 -0.93 20.97
C ILE A 327 -5.89 -2.26 21.15
N LEU A 328 -6.67 -2.43 22.22
CA LEU A 328 -7.39 -3.67 22.51
C LEU A 328 -8.45 -3.99 21.45
N ALA A 329 -9.29 -3.02 21.11
CA ALA A 329 -10.33 -3.20 20.09
C ALA A 329 -9.73 -3.47 18.70
N GLY A 330 -8.64 -2.77 18.38
CA GLY A 330 -7.86 -3.03 17.18
C GLY A 330 -7.28 -4.45 17.14
N ALA A 331 -6.68 -4.92 18.24
CA ALA A 331 -6.11 -6.27 18.33
C ALA A 331 -7.19 -7.37 18.20
N LEU A 332 -8.35 -7.18 18.80
CA LEU A 332 -9.49 -8.09 18.63
C LEU A 332 -10.01 -8.11 17.18
N THR A 333 -9.98 -6.99 16.47
CA THR A 333 -10.34 -6.93 15.05
C THR A 333 -9.37 -7.77 14.21
N VAL A 334 -8.06 -7.63 14.45
CA VAL A 334 -7.04 -8.43 13.77
C VAL A 334 -7.22 -9.92 14.05
N LEU A 335 -7.47 -10.30 15.31
CA LEU A 335 -7.77 -11.69 15.68
C LEU A 335 -9.02 -12.23 14.99
N GLY A 336 -10.10 -11.46 14.95
CA GLY A 336 -11.33 -11.86 14.27
C GLY A 336 -11.10 -12.13 12.77
N VAL A 337 -10.26 -11.34 12.11
CA VAL A 337 -9.90 -11.56 10.70
C VAL A 337 -9.03 -12.81 10.54
N LEU A 338 -8.01 -13.01 11.38
CA LEU A 338 -7.19 -14.24 11.38
C LEU A 338 -8.06 -15.50 11.57
N GLU A 339 -8.99 -15.46 12.54
CA GLU A 339 -9.97 -16.51 12.80
C GLU A 339 -10.89 -16.77 11.62
N ARG A 340 -11.41 -15.71 10.99
CA ARG A 340 -12.37 -15.82 9.90
C ARG A 340 -11.74 -16.38 8.62
N LEU A 341 -10.47 -16.04 8.39
CA LEU A 341 -9.62 -16.50 7.28
C LEU A 341 -8.95 -17.84 7.55
N ASP A 342 -8.98 -18.34 8.79
CA ASP A 342 -8.33 -19.59 9.20
C ASP A 342 -6.81 -19.58 8.90
N VAL A 343 -6.13 -18.54 9.38
CA VAL A 343 -4.68 -18.35 9.23
C VAL A 343 -4.03 -18.01 10.57
N ASP A 344 -2.80 -18.50 10.75
CA ASP A 344 -2.09 -18.38 12.03
C ASP A 344 -1.12 -17.20 12.09
N GLU A 345 -0.95 -16.47 10.99
CA GLU A 345 -0.01 -15.36 10.92
C GLU A 345 -0.42 -14.30 9.89
N LEU A 346 0.16 -13.11 10.04
CA LEU A 346 0.10 -12.03 9.06
C LEU A 346 1.47 -11.40 8.86
N THR A 347 1.80 -11.05 7.63
CA THR A 347 3.00 -10.28 7.28
C THR A 347 2.69 -8.80 7.29
N ILE A 348 3.56 -7.97 7.84
CA ILE A 348 3.31 -6.53 7.95
C ILE A 348 3.84 -5.80 6.74
N SER A 349 3.05 -4.84 6.25
CA SER A 349 3.55 -3.77 5.39
C SER A 349 3.47 -2.42 6.09
N THR A 350 4.56 -1.68 6.01
CA THR A 350 4.64 -0.29 6.45
C THR A 350 3.93 0.66 5.49
N ALA A 351 3.84 0.29 4.20
CA ALA A 351 3.11 1.02 3.18
C ALA A 351 1.61 0.72 3.24
N GLY A 352 0.79 1.76 3.10
CA GLY A 352 -0.66 1.68 3.03
C GLY A 352 -1.23 2.73 2.09
N LEU A 353 -2.32 3.39 2.50
CA LEU A 353 -3.06 4.33 1.66
C LEU A 353 -2.18 5.41 1.01
N ARG A 354 -1.30 6.05 1.80
CA ARG A 354 -0.47 7.16 1.33
C ARG A 354 0.49 6.71 0.23
N GLU A 355 1.15 5.58 0.44
CA GLU A 355 2.03 4.97 -0.54
C GLU A 355 1.24 4.48 -1.75
N GLY A 356 0.02 3.96 -1.58
CA GLY A 356 -0.86 3.61 -2.69
C GLY A 356 -1.23 4.79 -3.58
N VAL A 357 -1.57 5.93 -2.97
CA VAL A 357 -1.83 7.20 -3.67
C VAL A 357 -0.57 7.68 -4.39
N PHE A 358 0.59 7.57 -3.75
CA PHE A 358 1.87 7.87 -4.38
C PHE A 358 2.14 6.96 -5.59
N PHE A 359 1.90 5.65 -5.47
CA PHE A 359 2.15 4.69 -6.54
C PHE A 359 1.21 4.86 -7.73
N GLU A 360 -0.03 5.31 -7.51
CA GLU A 360 -0.92 5.75 -8.60
C GLU A 360 -0.26 6.85 -9.45
N TYR A 361 0.35 7.85 -8.81
CA TYR A 361 1.10 8.91 -9.51
C TYR A 361 2.42 8.38 -10.11
N PHE A 362 3.18 7.60 -9.34
CA PHE A 362 4.51 7.14 -9.73
C PHE A 362 4.47 6.19 -10.93
N TRP A 363 3.46 5.32 -11.00
CA TRP A 363 3.24 4.32 -12.04
C TRP A 363 2.12 4.72 -13.02
N ASP A 364 1.92 6.02 -13.25
CA ASP A 364 0.91 6.60 -14.15
C ASP A 364 0.81 5.98 -15.57
N HIS A 365 1.88 5.39 -16.07
CA HIS A 365 1.97 4.74 -17.37
C HIS A 365 1.57 3.26 -17.36
N LEU A 366 1.42 2.66 -16.17
CA LEU A 366 0.97 1.29 -16.02
C LEU A 366 -0.56 1.23 -15.89
N PRO A 367 -1.22 0.25 -16.52
CA PRO A 367 -2.66 0.06 -16.36
C PRO A 367 -3.05 -0.38 -14.93
N CYS A 368 -2.10 -0.94 -14.18
CA CYS A 368 -2.21 -1.27 -12.77
C CYS A 368 -0.93 -0.74 -12.11
N PRO A 369 -1.01 0.16 -11.13
CA PRO A 369 0.14 0.87 -10.57
C PRO A 369 0.93 -0.01 -9.59
N VAL A 370 1.34 -1.20 -10.04
CA VAL A 370 2.06 -2.21 -9.25
C VAL A 370 3.31 -2.63 -10.01
N THR A 371 4.46 -2.57 -9.33
CA THR A 371 5.71 -3.08 -9.88
C THR A 371 5.62 -4.60 -10.14
N PRO A 372 6.12 -5.10 -11.29
CA PRO A 372 6.12 -6.53 -11.59
C PRO A 372 7.09 -7.31 -10.69
N ASP A 373 8.11 -6.65 -10.16
CA ASP A 373 9.13 -7.24 -9.30
C ASP A 373 9.52 -6.25 -8.20
N VAL A 374 8.94 -6.45 -7.02
CA VAL A 374 9.13 -5.59 -5.85
C VAL A 374 10.59 -5.57 -5.43
N ARG A 375 11.23 -6.74 -5.26
CA ARG A 375 12.59 -6.81 -4.71
C ARG A 375 13.59 -6.19 -5.67
N ARG A 376 13.52 -6.53 -6.96
CA ARG A 376 14.41 -5.93 -7.97
C ARG A 376 14.21 -4.43 -8.06
N PHE A 377 12.96 -3.95 -8.03
CA PHE A 377 12.70 -2.52 -8.05
C PHE A 377 13.29 -1.84 -6.81
N SER A 378 13.11 -2.38 -5.61
CA SER A 378 13.66 -1.81 -4.37
C SER A 378 15.19 -1.73 -4.38
N VAL A 379 15.87 -2.77 -4.87
CA VAL A 379 17.34 -2.77 -5.07
C VAL A 379 17.76 -1.65 -6.02
N LEU A 380 17.13 -1.58 -7.19
CA LEU A 380 17.45 -0.54 -8.18
C LEU A 380 17.08 0.86 -7.68
N ASN A 381 16.01 1.00 -6.91
CA ASN A 381 15.60 2.26 -6.31
C ASN A 381 16.69 2.79 -5.38
N VAL A 382 17.26 1.94 -4.51
CA VAL A 382 18.41 2.31 -3.67
C VAL A 382 19.59 2.69 -4.55
N ALA A 383 20.00 1.83 -5.49
CA ALA A 383 21.14 2.08 -6.36
C ALA A 383 21.03 3.44 -7.11
N ARG A 384 19.86 3.74 -7.67
CA ARG A 384 19.55 5.01 -8.37
C ARG A 384 19.59 6.22 -7.46
N ASN A 385 19.04 6.11 -6.24
CA ASN A 385 19.07 7.21 -5.27
C ASN A 385 20.50 7.59 -4.86
N TYR A 386 21.44 6.64 -4.89
CA TYR A 386 22.86 6.85 -4.61
C TYR A 386 23.73 7.00 -5.87
N ARG A 387 23.11 7.13 -7.06
CA ARG A 387 23.80 7.37 -8.34
C ARG A 387 24.91 6.36 -8.63
N TYR A 388 24.62 5.08 -8.42
CA TYR A 388 25.53 3.98 -8.75
C TYR A 388 26.01 4.02 -10.21
N ASP A 389 27.21 3.49 -10.46
CA ASP A 389 27.73 3.28 -11.82
C ASP A 389 27.08 2.01 -12.40
N GLU A 390 26.09 2.19 -13.27
CA GLU A 390 25.33 1.09 -13.87
C GLU A 390 26.21 0.18 -14.74
N ALA A 391 27.20 0.73 -15.44
CA ALA A 391 28.08 -0.06 -16.29
C ALA A 391 29.02 -0.91 -15.44
N HIS A 392 29.63 -0.32 -14.41
CA HIS A 392 30.53 -1.02 -13.50
C HIS A 392 29.78 -2.11 -12.72
N THR A 393 28.71 -1.76 -12.01
CA THR A 393 27.93 -2.70 -11.20
C THR A 393 27.27 -3.78 -12.06
N GLY A 394 26.84 -3.46 -13.28
CA GLY A 394 26.36 -4.43 -14.26
C GLY A 394 27.44 -5.45 -14.66
N HIS A 395 28.68 -5.00 -14.83
CA HIS A 395 29.82 -5.87 -15.11
C HIS A 395 30.16 -6.76 -13.91
N VAL A 396 30.21 -6.21 -12.69
CA VAL A 396 30.44 -6.97 -11.46
C VAL A 396 29.35 -8.02 -11.26
N ARG A 397 28.07 -7.65 -11.43
CA ARG A 397 26.93 -8.57 -11.37
C ARG A 397 27.07 -9.71 -12.37
N PHE A 398 27.47 -9.41 -13.60
CA PHE A 398 27.71 -10.43 -14.62
C PHE A 398 28.81 -11.40 -14.19
N LEU A 399 29.99 -10.91 -13.81
CA LEU A 399 31.11 -11.76 -13.40
C LEU A 399 30.77 -12.61 -12.16
N ALA A 400 30.16 -12.01 -11.14
CA ALA A 400 29.72 -12.69 -9.93
C ALA A 400 28.70 -13.81 -10.27
N GLY A 401 27.74 -13.55 -11.14
CA GLY A 401 26.78 -14.54 -11.62
C GLY A 401 27.46 -15.69 -12.37
N ARG A 402 28.43 -15.41 -13.25
CA ARG A 402 29.19 -16.45 -13.97
C ARG A 402 30.01 -17.32 -13.03
N LEU A 403 30.62 -16.74 -12.01
CA LEU A 403 31.35 -17.49 -10.99
C LEU A 403 30.41 -18.37 -10.17
N PHE A 404 29.27 -17.85 -9.73
CA PHE A 404 28.24 -18.62 -9.02
C PHE A 404 27.78 -19.83 -9.85
N GLU A 405 27.47 -19.64 -11.14
CA GLU A 405 27.05 -20.73 -12.02
C GLU A 405 28.15 -21.78 -12.25
N GLN A 406 29.40 -21.36 -12.44
CA GLN A 406 30.52 -22.27 -12.71
C GLN A 406 30.98 -23.03 -11.46
N LEU A 407 30.83 -22.43 -10.28
CA LEU A 407 31.20 -23.03 -9.00
C LEU A 407 30.04 -23.78 -8.34
N GLN A 408 28.90 -23.96 -9.02
CA GLN A 408 27.76 -24.74 -8.54
C GLN A 408 28.12 -26.13 -7.98
N PRO A 409 29.11 -26.88 -8.52
CA PRO A 409 29.52 -28.15 -7.91
C PRO A 409 30.15 -28.03 -6.51
N LEU A 410 30.50 -26.81 -6.07
CA LEU A 410 31.16 -26.53 -4.79
C LEU A 410 30.23 -25.88 -3.76
N HIS A 411 28.99 -25.56 -4.11
CA HIS A 411 28.04 -24.92 -3.21
C HIS A 411 26.59 -25.34 -3.48
N ASP A 412 25.76 -25.24 -2.44
CA ASP A 412 24.34 -25.61 -2.51
C ASP A 412 23.41 -24.43 -2.86
N GLY A 413 23.98 -23.26 -3.19
CA GLY A 413 23.20 -22.06 -3.53
C GLY A 413 22.28 -22.26 -4.73
N GLY A 414 21.04 -21.80 -4.63
CA GLY A 414 20.03 -21.87 -5.68
C GLY A 414 19.61 -20.50 -6.22
N PRO A 415 18.41 -20.39 -6.82
CA PRO A 415 17.91 -19.15 -7.39
C PRO A 415 17.77 -17.99 -6.38
N ALA A 416 17.47 -18.31 -5.11
CA ALA A 416 17.33 -17.30 -4.06
C ALA A 416 18.69 -16.67 -3.70
N GLU A 417 19.72 -17.49 -3.50
CA GLU A 417 21.09 -17.02 -3.26
C GLU A 417 21.63 -16.26 -4.48
N ARG A 418 21.30 -16.73 -5.69
CA ARG A 418 21.64 -16.04 -6.94
C ARG A 418 21.03 -14.64 -7.00
N GLU A 419 19.77 -14.48 -6.60
CA GLU A 419 19.09 -13.17 -6.54
C GLU A 419 19.73 -12.25 -5.49
N LEU A 420 20.08 -12.77 -4.33
CA LEU A 420 20.80 -12.01 -3.29
C LEU A 420 22.19 -11.57 -3.77
N LEU A 421 22.90 -12.43 -4.51
CA LEU A 421 24.18 -12.08 -5.13
C LEU A 421 24.01 -10.96 -6.17
N ASP A 422 22.95 -11.00 -6.98
CA ASP A 422 22.63 -9.91 -7.91
C ASP A 422 22.39 -8.59 -7.18
N ALA A 423 21.62 -8.63 -6.09
CA ALA A 423 21.36 -7.45 -5.27
C ALA A 423 22.64 -6.90 -4.63
N ALA A 424 23.48 -7.77 -4.06
CA ALA A 424 24.76 -7.41 -3.48
C ALA A 424 25.69 -6.78 -4.53
N ALA A 425 25.79 -7.37 -5.73
CA ALA A 425 26.60 -6.82 -6.81
C ALA A 425 26.10 -5.46 -7.32
N LEU A 426 24.79 -5.23 -7.34
CA LEU A 426 24.23 -3.93 -7.71
C LEU A 426 24.45 -2.86 -6.63
N LEU A 427 24.55 -3.26 -5.36
CA LEU A 427 24.63 -2.36 -4.21
C LEU A 427 26.03 -2.24 -3.59
N HIS A 428 27.02 -3.00 -4.04
CA HIS A 428 28.33 -3.07 -3.38
C HIS A 428 29.06 -1.72 -3.31
N ASP A 429 28.87 -0.86 -4.31
CA ASP A 429 29.46 0.48 -4.40
C ASP A 429 28.50 1.59 -3.94
N VAL A 430 27.33 1.23 -3.39
CA VAL A 430 26.40 2.18 -2.81
C VAL A 430 26.91 2.56 -1.42
N ALA A 431 27.85 3.50 -1.37
CA ALA A 431 28.24 4.12 -0.12
C ALA A 431 27.17 5.14 0.30
N PRO A 432 26.73 5.16 1.58
CA PRO A 432 26.05 6.34 2.09
C PRO A 432 27.01 7.52 1.88
N SER A 433 26.52 8.61 1.32
CA SER A 433 27.31 9.83 1.10
C SER A 433 27.77 10.39 2.45
N SER A 434 28.85 9.84 3.00
CA SER A 434 29.65 10.46 4.05
C SER A 434 30.44 11.61 3.41
N PRO A 435 30.54 12.79 4.04
CA PRO A 435 31.28 13.94 3.48
C PRO A 435 32.80 13.77 3.35
N THR A 436 33.37 12.55 3.42
CA THR A 436 34.79 12.34 3.73
C THR A 436 35.58 11.49 2.74
N THR A 437 35.14 11.37 1.49
CA THR A 437 36.02 10.87 0.40
C THR A 437 35.86 11.67 -0.88
N ALA A 438 35.86 13.00 -0.77
CA ALA A 438 36.35 13.86 -1.86
C ALA A 438 37.89 13.79 -1.91
N THR A 439 38.46 12.61 -2.17
CA THR A 439 39.89 12.47 -2.43
C THR A 439 40.12 12.71 -3.92
N THR A 440 40.34 13.98 -4.25
CA THR A 440 41.32 14.48 -5.22
C THR A 440 41.81 13.45 -6.26
N ALA A 441 40.98 13.14 -7.25
CA ALA A 441 41.46 12.65 -8.54
C ALA A 441 41.70 13.85 -9.47
N THR A 442 42.61 14.74 -9.06
CA THR A 442 43.24 15.67 -10.02
C THR A 442 44.14 14.83 -10.92
N ARG A 443 43.64 14.46 -12.10
CA ARG A 443 44.49 14.15 -13.25
C ARG A 443 45.40 15.36 -13.49
N ARG A 444 46.71 15.19 -13.31
CA ARG A 444 47.72 16.03 -13.95
C ARG A 444 48.18 15.33 -15.25
N PRO A 445 48.54 16.11 -16.28
CA PRO A 445 48.71 15.67 -17.66
C PRO A 445 49.82 14.64 -17.85
#